data_AF-A0A7X8ZGJ9-F1
#
_entry.id   AF-A0A7X8ZGJ9-F1
#
_cell.length_a   1.000
_cell.length_b   1.000
_cell.length_c   1.000
_cell.angle_alpha   90.00
_cell.angle_beta   90.00
_cell.angle_gamma   90.00
#
_symmetry.space_group_name_H-M   'P 1'
#
loop_
_entity.id
_entity.type
_entity.pdbx_description
1 polymer ?
#
loop_
_entity_poly.entity_id
_entity_poly.type
_entity_poly.pdbx_seq_one_letter_code
_entity_poly.pdbx_strand_id
1 'polypeptide(L)'
;MKSPVNAESLPPAMILCGGMGTRLRDVTELLPKPLVPIGGFPIVWHIMKCYAAFGVKRFILCLGYKHEEFVDFFLNYRSRMNDVTVSLGNKPSLEIHGEGGDEDWQVTLANTG
;
A
#
# COMPACT_ATOMS: atom_id res chain seq x y z
N MET A 1 10.78 -37.44 -4.95
CA MET A 1 10.53 -37.15 -3.53
C MET A 1 10.40 -35.63 -3.39
N LYS A 2 9.18 -35.08 -3.43
CA LYS A 2 8.97 -33.63 -3.25
C LYS A 2 9.12 -33.36 -1.75
N SER A 3 10.07 -32.49 -1.37
CA SER A 3 10.13 -31.96 -0.01
C SER A 3 8.76 -31.41 0.39
N PRO A 4 8.33 -31.58 1.65
CA PRO A 4 7.06 -31.01 2.10
C PRO A 4 7.15 -29.50 1.89
N VAL A 5 6.21 -28.94 1.11
CA VAL A 5 6.02 -27.50 1.08
C VAL A 5 5.68 -27.12 2.52
N ASN A 6 6.58 -26.39 3.17
CA ASN A 6 6.39 -25.92 4.54
C ASN A 6 5.03 -25.19 4.60
N ALA A 7 4.22 -25.49 5.61
CA ALA A 7 2.86 -24.96 5.77
C ALA A 7 2.83 -23.46 6.14
N GLU A 8 3.92 -22.70 5.96
CA GLU A 8 4.19 -21.51 6.78
C GLU A 8 4.26 -20.16 6.07
N SER A 9 3.96 -20.03 4.78
CA SER A 9 3.48 -18.73 4.27
C SER A 9 2.85 -18.86 2.91
N LEU A 10 1.66 -18.28 2.73
CA LEU A 10 1.04 -18.17 1.41
C LEU A 10 1.97 -17.43 0.44
N PRO A 11 1.97 -17.79 -0.85
CA PRO A 11 2.77 -17.09 -1.86
C PRO A 11 2.40 -15.61 -1.88
N PRO A 12 3.35 -14.73 -2.26
CA PRO A 12 3.04 -13.31 -2.39
C PRO A 12 1.98 -13.07 -3.47
N ALA A 13 1.07 -12.13 -3.22
CA ALA A 13 0.14 -11.65 -4.23
C ALA A 13 0.79 -10.53 -5.05
N MET A 14 0.84 -10.70 -6.37
CA MET A 14 1.31 -9.69 -7.29
C MET A 14 0.13 -8.88 -7.83
N ILE A 15 0.17 -7.56 -7.68
CA ILE A 15 -0.90 -6.66 -8.10
C ILE A 15 -0.33 -5.65 -9.11
N LEU A 16 -0.87 -5.66 -10.33
CA LEU A 16 -0.44 -4.77 -11.40
C LEU A 16 -1.03 -3.37 -11.20
N CYS A 17 -0.17 -2.40 -10.90
CA CYS A 17 -0.53 -1.02 -10.57
C CYS A 17 -0.05 0.01 -11.61
N GLY A 18 0.64 -0.41 -12.68
CA GLY A 18 1.27 0.47 -13.67
C GLY A 18 0.37 1.10 -14.74
N GLY A 19 -0.96 1.02 -14.62
CA GLY A 19 -1.86 1.55 -15.64
C GLY A 19 -1.96 3.08 -15.66
N MET A 20 -1.56 3.72 -16.77
CA MET A 20 -1.73 5.18 -16.99
C MET A 20 -3.19 5.65 -17.04
N GLY A 21 -4.17 4.75 -17.08
CA GLY A 21 -5.58 5.11 -16.95
C GLY A 21 -6.23 5.82 -18.14
N THR A 22 -5.54 5.93 -19.29
CA THR A 22 -5.85 6.78 -20.46
C THR A 22 -7.22 6.62 -21.13
N ARG A 23 -8.00 5.58 -20.79
CA ARG A 23 -9.36 5.33 -21.30
C ARG A 23 -10.49 5.97 -20.48
N LEU A 24 -10.21 6.46 -19.25
CA LEU A 24 -11.09 7.39 -18.54
C LEU A 24 -10.37 8.75 -18.56
N ARG A 25 -10.74 9.63 -19.49
CA ARG A 25 -10.18 10.99 -19.58
C ARG A 25 -10.95 12.03 -18.75
N ASP A 26 -11.83 11.58 -17.86
CA ASP A 26 -12.57 12.44 -16.96
C ASP A 26 -12.19 12.14 -15.49
N VAL A 27 -11.84 13.20 -14.77
CA VAL A 27 -11.65 13.32 -13.30
C VAL A 27 -10.35 12.73 -12.67
N THR A 28 -9.50 11.97 -13.37
CA THR A 28 -8.31 11.33 -12.75
C THR A 28 -6.94 11.84 -13.20
N GLU A 29 -6.75 13.14 -13.46
CA GLU A 29 -5.41 13.65 -13.80
C GLU A 29 -4.44 13.68 -12.60
N LEU A 30 -4.96 13.68 -11.36
CA LEU A 30 -4.13 13.93 -10.18
C LEU A 30 -3.47 12.67 -9.59
N LEU A 31 -4.12 11.50 -9.62
CA LEU A 31 -3.62 10.28 -8.96
C LEU A 31 -3.73 9.02 -9.85
N PRO A 32 -2.79 8.05 -9.75
CA PRO A 32 -2.93 6.72 -10.33
C PRO A 32 -4.24 6.06 -9.93
N LYS A 33 -4.90 5.35 -10.87
CA LYS A 33 -6.15 4.63 -10.57
C LYS A 33 -6.08 3.74 -9.33
N PRO A 34 -5.02 2.95 -9.09
CA PRO A 34 -4.94 2.12 -7.88
C PRO A 34 -4.93 2.93 -6.56
N LEU A 35 -4.55 4.21 -6.61
CA LEU A 35 -4.53 5.13 -5.47
C LEU A 35 -5.80 5.97 -5.33
N VAL A 36 -6.76 5.86 -6.24
CA VAL A 36 -8.06 6.54 -6.09
C VAL A 36 -8.73 6.09 -4.79
N PRO A 37 -9.18 7.01 -3.94
CA PRO A 37 -9.77 6.66 -2.66
C PRO A 37 -11.21 6.14 -2.80
N ILE A 38 -11.54 5.10 -2.03
CA ILE A 38 -12.89 4.60 -1.76
C ILE A 38 -13.03 4.53 -0.24
N GLY A 39 -14.00 5.23 0.34
CA GLY A 39 -14.19 5.25 1.79
C GLY A 39 -12.96 5.71 2.58
N GLY A 40 -12.18 6.64 2.03
CA GLY A 40 -10.97 7.18 2.65
C GLY A 40 -9.66 6.43 2.35
N PHE A 41 -9.72 5.24 1.73
CA PHE A 41 -8.53 4.42 1.44
C PHE A 41 -8.37 4.08 -0.04
N PRO A 42 -7.13 3.94 -0.55
CA PRO A 42 -6.86 3.54 -1.92
C PRO A 42 -7.55 2.25 -2.35
N ILE A 43 -7.97 2.16 -3.62
CA ILE A 43 -8.46 0.91 -4.22
C ILE A 43 -7.49 -0.26 -3.99
N VAL A 44 -6.18 -0.04 -4.18
CA VAL A 44 -5.17 -1.09 -3.98
C VAL A 44 -5.15 -1.60 -2.54
N TRP A 45 -5.40 -0.73 -1.56
CA TRP A 45 -5.49 -1.10 -0.16
C TRP A 45 -6.66 -2.06 0.09
N HIS A 46 -7.84 -1.76 -0.47
CA HIS A 46 -9.01 -2.64 -0.35
C HIS A 46 -8.76 -4.02 -0.97
N ILE A 47 -8.10 -4.07 -2.13
CA ILE A 47 -7.70 -5.32 -2.77
C ILE A 47 -6.78 -6.12 -1.83
N MET A 48 -5.77 -5.46 -1.27
CA MET A 48 -4.85 -6.09 -0.32
C MET A 48 -5.58 -6.60 0.93
N LYS A 49 -6.54 -5.83 1.50
CA LYS A 49 -7.39 -6.29 2.62
C LYS A 49 -8.16 -7.56 2.27
N CYS A 50 -8.73 -7.65 1.06
CA CYS A 50 -9.43 -8.85 0.61
C CYS A 50 -8.50 -10.07 0.62
N TYR A 51 -7.30 -9.97 0.04
CA TYR A 51 -6.33 -11.06 0.06
C TYR A 51 -5.82 -11.39 1.48
N ALA A 52 -5.63 -10.37 2.31
CA ALA A 52 -5.20 -10.53 3.69
C ALA A 52 -6.24 -11.27 4.56
N ALA A 53 -7.53 -11.11 4.27
CA ALA A 53 -8.59 -11.90 4.91
C ALA A 53 -8.45 -13.41 4.65
N PHE A 54 -7.74 -13.82 3.58
CA PHE A 54 -7.39 -15.21 3.29
C PHE A 54 -5.97 -15.58 3.74
N GLY A 55 -5.30 -14.73 4.54
CA GLY A 55 -3.99 -14.99 5.13
C GLY A 55 -2.79 -14.53 4.28
N VAL A 56 -3.00 -13.85 3.15
CA VAL A 56 -1.89 -13.30 2.36
C VAL A 56 -1.33 -12.07 3.06
N LYS A 57 -0.05 -12.11 3.41
CA LYS A 57 0.66 -11.00 4.09
C LYS A 57 1.71 -10.32 3.23
N ARG A 58 2.11 -10.94 2.11
CA ARG A 58 3.14 -10.41 1.22
C ARG A 58 2.53 -9.94 -0.09
N PHE A 59 2.76 -8.68 -0.42
CA PHE A 59 2.25 -8.04 -1.62
C PHE A 59 3.40 -7.50 -2.46
N ILE A 60 3.31 -7.69 -3.77
CA ILE A 60 4.22 -7.09 -4.75
C ILE A 60 3.37 -6.20 -5.64
N LEU A 61 3.52 -4.89 -5.51
CA LEU A 61 2.85 -3.91 -6.35
C LEU A 61 3.77 -3.59 -7.52
N CYS A 62 3.37 -3.98 -8.73
CA CYS A 62 4.10 -3.65 -9.95
C CYS A 62 3.69 -2.26 -10.41
N LEU A 63 4.51 -1.27 -10.06
CA LEU A 63 4.26 0.14 -10.27
C LEU A 63 4.77 0.60 -11.64
N GLY A 64 4.19 1.69 -12.13
CA GLY A 64 4.71 2.42 -13.29
C GLY A 64 4.49 3.92 -13.13
N TYR A 65 3.58 4.50 -13.91
CA TYR A 65 3.23 5.92 -13.82
C TYR A 65 2.95 6.39 -12.39
N LYS A 66 3.63 7.49 -11.97
CA LYS A 66 3.53 8.10 -10.63
C LYS A 66 3.79 7.12 -9.48
N HIS A 67 4.81 6.26 -9.60
CA HIS A 67 5.20 5.32 -8.55
C HIS A 67 5.52 5.99 -7.20
N GLU A 68 6.03 7.23 -7.19
CA GLU A 68 6.35 8.00 -5.99
C GLU A 68 5.15 8.17 -5.05
N GLU A 69 3.95 8.32 -5.60
CA GLU A 69 2.70 8.44 -4.82
C GLU A 69 2.41 7.18 -4.00
N PHE A 70 2.78 6.00 -4.53
CA PHE A 70 2.65 4.74 -3.79
C PHE A 70 3.69 4.68 -2.67
N VAL A 71 4.92 5.08 -2.97
CA VAL A 71 6.01 5.12 -1.97
C VAL A 71 5.60 6.03 -0.81
N ASP A 72 5.12 7.24 -1.10
CA ASP A 72 4.67 8.19 -0.09
C ASP A 72 3.49 7.66 0.74
N PHE A 73 2.50 7.04 0.09
CA PHE A 73 1.37 6.42 0.80
C PHE A 73 1.83 5.36 1.80
N PHE A 74 2.70 4.42 1.39
CA PHE A 74 3.14 3.33 2.26
C PHE A 74 4.19 3.76 3.30
N LEU A 75 5.06 4.73 3.00
CA LEU A 75 5.98 5.29 3.98
C LEU A 75 5.25 6.05 5.10
N ASN A 76 4.16 6.75 4.74
CA ASN A 76 3.34 7.52 5.69
C ASN A 76 2.09 6.74 6.13
N TYR A 77 2.06 5.42 5.96
CA TYR A 77 0.84 4.63 6.16
C TYR A 77 0.23 4.82 7.55
N ARG A 78 1.03 4.68 8.60
CA ARG A 78 0.54 4.85 9.98
C ARG A 78 0.16 6.29 10.30
N SER A 79 0.90 7.29 9.84
CA SER A 79 0.57 8.70 10.08
C SER A 79 -0.64 9.17 9.27
N ARG A 80 -0.96 8.51 8.16
CA ARG A 80 -2.19 8.75 7.38
C ARG A 80 -3.42 8.08 7.99
N MET A 81 -3.22 7.07 8.82
CA MET A 81 -4.29 6.29 9.46
C MET A 81 -4.64 6.73 10.87
N ASN A 82 -3.81 7.57 11.48
CA ASN A 82 -3.94 7.96 12.87
C ASN A 82 -3.69 9.45 13.02
N ASP A 83 -4.17 10.01 14.13
CA ASP A 83 -3.77 11.35 14.52
C ASP A 83 -2.29 11.33 14.91
N VAL A 84 -1.56 12.41 14.59
CA VAL A 84 -0.12 12.51 14.87
C VAL A 84 0.23 13.82 15.54
N THR A 85 1.19 13.78 16.46
CA THR A 85 1.83 14.97 17.01
C THR A 85 3.27 15.05 16.51
N VAL A 86 3.62 16.18 15.91
CA VAL A 86 4.97 16.44 15.39
C VAL A 86 5.61 17.56 16.18
N SER A 87 6.72 17.27 16.84
CA SER A 87 7.57 18.28 17.48
C SER A 87 8.69 18.68 16.51
N LEU A 88 8.80 19.97 16.20
CA LEU A 88 9.77 20.50 15.21
C LEU A 88 10.98 21.22 15.82
N GLY A 89 11.04 21.32 17.15
CA GLY A 89 12.13 22.01 17.87
C GLY A 89 13.47 21.26 17.85
N ASN A 90 14.39 21.65 18.73
CA ASN A 90 15.76 21.10 18.79
C ASN A 90 15.84 19.56 18.97
N LYS A 91 14.76 18.91 19.39
CA LYS A 91 14.62 17.46 19.43
C LYS A 91 13.37 17.07 18.66
N PRO A 92 13.46 16.84 17.34
CA PRO A 92 12.30 16.47 16.55
C PRO A 92 11.77 15.09 16.96
N SER A 93 10.45 14.97 17.05
CA SER A 93 9.78 13.70 17.37
C SER A 93 8.45 13.58 16.64
N LEU A 94 8.03 12.34 16.42
CA LEU A 94 6.72 11.97 15.89
C LEU A 94 6.06 11.02 16.89
N GLU A 95 4.86 11.37 17.32
CA GLU A 95 3.99 10.52 18.13
C GLU A 95 2.74 10.16 17.31
N ILE A 96 2.34 8.89 17.32
CA ILE A 96 1.17 8.36 16.62
C ILE A 96 0.11 8.00 17.66
N HIS A 97 -1.10 8.53 17.48
CA HIS A 97 -2.23 8.33 18.39
C HIS A 97 -3.24 7.38 17.77
N GLY A 98 -3.09 6.07 18.04
CA GLY A 98 -4.03 5.03 17.62
C GLY A 98 -3.38 3.72 17.15
N GLU A 99 -4.22 2.72 16.92
CA GLU A 99 -3.86 1.37 16.43
C GLU A 99 -4.18 1.19 14.94
N GLY A 100 -4.52 2.28 14.24
CA GLY A 100 -4.70 2.25 12.79
C GLY A 100 -3.41 1.85 12.09
N GLY A 101 -3.50 1.05 11.03
CA GLY A 101 -2.33 0.67 10.24
C GLY A 101 -1.46 -0.42 10.85
N ASP A 102 -1.97 -1.19 11.81
CA ASP A 102 -1.28 -2.33 12.43
C ASP A 102 -1.32 -3.62 11.57
N GLU A 103 -1.59 -3.51 10.26
CA GLU A 103 -1.48 -4.64 9.35
C GLU A 103 -0.04 -5.19 9.29
N ASP A 104 0.11 -6.49 9.55
CA ASP A 104 1.35 -7.25 9.37
C ASP A 104 1.58 -7.56 7.88
N TRP A 105 1.69 -6.52 7.06
CA TRP A 105 1.90 -6.61 5.63
C TRP A 105 3.34 -6.28 5.24
N GLN A 106 3.92 -7.12 4.40
CA GLN A 106 5.14 -6.80 3.67
C GLN A 106 4.75 -6.38 2.26
N VAL A 107 5.05 -5.14 1.89
CA VAL A 107 4.70 -4.56 0.59
C VAL A 107 5.97 -4.21 -0.18
N THR A 108 6.22 -4.92 -1.28
CA THR A 108 7.27 -4.59 -2.23
C THR A 108 6.71 -3.67 -3.31
N LEU A 109 7.27 -2.47 -3.41
CA LEU A 109 6.96 -1.49 -4.46
C LEU A 109 7.92 -1.68 -5.62
N ALA A 110 7.59 -2.59 -6.54
CA ALA A 110 8.43 -2.90 -7.68
C ALA A 110 8.23 -1.86 -8.79
N ASN A 111 9.24 -1.02 -9.04
CA ASN A 111 9.22 -0.13 -10.20
C ASN A 111 9.46 -0.95 -11.48
N THR A 112 8.45 -0.97 -12.35
CA THR A 112 8.48 -1.74 -13.60
C THR A 112 8.51 -0.87 -14.86
N GLY A 113 8.49 0.46 -14.74
CA GLY A 113 8.58 1.40 -15.87
C GLY A 113 7.68 2.62 -15.79
#